data_AF-A0A1G5RUP8-F1
#
_entry.id   AF-A0A1G5RUP8-F1
#
_cell.length_a   1.000
_cell.length_b   1.000
_cell.length_c   1.000
_cell.angle_alpha   90.00
_cell.angle_beta   90.00
_cell.angle_gamma   90.00
#
_symmetry.space_group_name_H-M   'P 1'
#
loop_
_entity.id
_entity.type
_entity.pdbx_description
1 polymer ?
#
loop_
_entity_poly.entity_id
_entity_poly.type
_entity_poly.pdbx_seq_one_letter_code
_entity_poly.pdbx_strand_id
1 'polypeptide(L)'
;MRGTTGFNRILASIAIIATVLVVLVSGVLLAENAGHHCDCQEHCPVCSLILQCEQNIKTIGSGLIAVATVIFVAHAMTELVTAFEYQSVQTTLVSQKVRLDS
;
A
#
# COMPACT_ATOMS: atom_id res chain seq x y z
N MET A 1 -3.94 24.42 18.44
CA MET A 1 -3.88 23.27 17.50
C MET A 1 -3.48 22.05 18.31
N ARG A 2 -4.45 21.29 18.82
CA ARG A 2 -4.30 20.41 19.99
C ARG A 2 -4.48 18.94 19.56
N GLY A 3 -3.43 18.14 19.78
CA GLY A 3 -3.32 16.67 19.76
C GLY A 3 -4.40 15.82 19.07
N THR A 4 -4.21 15.48 17.79
CA THR A 4 -4.97 14.42 17.08
C THR A 4 -4.15 13.14 16.83
N THR A 5 -2.87 13.10 17.21
CA THR A 5 -1.98 11.97 16.91
C THR A 5 -2.38 10.68 17.62
N GLY A 6 -2.88 10.74 18.86
CA GLY A 6 -3.31 9.56 19.60
C GLY A 6 -4.59 8.92 19.04
N PHE A 7 -5.61 9.74 18.78
CA PHE A 7 -6.90 9.28 18.25
C PHE A 7 -6.75 8.68 16.85
N ASN A 8 -5.94 9.30 15.99
CA ASN A 8 -5.67 8.79 14.63
C ASN A 8 -4.95 7.43 14.64
N ARG A 9 -4.05 7.20 15.61
CA ARG A 9 -3.38 5.89 15.77
C ARG A 9 -4.33 4.80 16.24
N ILE A 10 -5.25 5.13 17.14
CA ILE A 10 -6.27 4.19 17.61
C ILE A 10 -7.24 3.85 16.46
N LEU A 11 -7.71 4.86 15.72
CA LEU A 11 -8.58 4.66 14.58
C LEU A 11 -7.91 3.82 13.48
N ALA A 12 -6.64 4.10 13.19
CA ALA A 12 -5.85 3.31 12.25
C ALA A 12 -5.69 1.85 12.72
N SER A 13 -5.42 1.63 14.01
CA SER A 13 -5.31 0.26 14.55
C SER A 13 -6.62 -0.51 14.46
N ILE A 14 -7.75 0.13 14.74
CA ILE A 14 -9.08 -0.47 14.63
C ILE A 14 -9.40 -0.78 13.16
N ALA A 15 -9.06 0.12 12.24
CA ALA A 15 -9.25 -0.10 10.81
C ALA A 15 -8.43 -1.30 10.31
N ILE A 16 -7.17 -1.43 10.73
CA ILE A 16 -6.32 -2.58 10.38
C ILE A 16 -6.88 -3.88 10.95
N ILE A 17 -7.32 -3.88 12.21
CA ILE A 17 -7.92 -5.08 12.82
C ILE A 17 -9.21 -5.45 12.10
N ALA A 18 -10.05 -4.47 11.76
CA ALA A 18 -11.29 -4.68 11.02
C ALA A 18 -11.01 -5.26 9.61
N THR A 19 -10.01 -4.76 8.88
CA THR A 19 -9.67 -5.32 7.56
C THR A 19 -9.13 -6.74 7.66
N VAL A 20 -8.30 -7.05 8.66
CA VAL A 20 -7.82 -8.42 8.91
C VAL A 20 -8.97 -9.35 9.22
N LEU A 21 -9.91 -8.95 10.08
CA LEU A 21 -11.10 -9.74 10.40
C LEU A 21 -11.98 -9.97 9.17
N VAL A 22 -12.21 -8.93 8.35
CA VAL A 22 -12.97 -9.06 7.11
C VAL A 22 -12.32 -10.09 6.19
N VAL A 23 -11.00 -10.02 5.96
CA VAL A 23 -10.27 -10.97 5.10
C VAL A 23 -10.32 -12.40 5.65
N LEU A 24 -10.19 -12.59 6.97
CA LEU A 24 -10.28 -13.91 7.59
C LEU A 24 -11.67 -14.52 7.48
N VAL A 25 -12.72 -13.75 7.82
CA VAL A 25 -14.12 -14.20 7.72
C VAL A 25 -14.47 -14.50 6.27
N SER A 26 -14.04 -13.65 5.35
CA SER A 26 -14.11 -13.87 3.92
C SER A 26 -13.47 -15.21 3.50
N GLY A 27 -12.24 -15.49 3.92
CA GLY A 27 -11.56 -16.75 3.60
C GLY A 27 -12.27 -17.99 4.15
N VAL A 28 -12.78 -17.92 5.38
CA VAL A 28 -13.56 -19.01 6.00
C VAL A 28 -14.86 -19.24 5.24
N LEU A 29 -15.61 -18.17 4.90
CA LEU A 29 -16.84 -18.28 4.12
C LEU A 29 -16.59 -18.89 2.73
N LEU A 30 -15.50 -18.53 2.07
CA LEU A 30 -15.12 -19.16 0.81
C LEU A 30 -14.78 -20.64 1.00
N ALA A 31 -14.04 -21.00 2.04
CA ALA A 31 -13.66 -22.39 2.30
C ALA A 31 -14.87 -23.28 2.64
N GLU A 32 -15.81 -22.78 3.43
CA GLU A 32 -17.04 -23.51 3.80
C GLU A 32 -18.00 -23.67 2.63
N ASN A 33 -18.01 -22.72 1.67
CA ASN A 33 -18.90 -22.76 0.51
C ASN A 33 -18.22 -23.22 -0.79
N ALA A 34 -16.93 -23.57 -0.76
CA ALA A 34 -16.18 -24.08 -1.92
C ALA A 34 -16.70 -25.44 -2.45
N GLY A 35 -17.50 -26.16 -1.66
CA GLY A 35 -18.09 -27.45 -2.02
C GLY A 35 -19.54 -27.38 -2.53
N HIS A 36 -20.14 -26.20 -2.67
CA HIS A 36 -21.55 -26.09 -3.02
C HIS A 36 -21.77 -26.37 -4.51
N HIS A 37 -22.40 -27.50 -4.84
CA HIS A 37 -22.99 -27.72 -6.16
C HIS A 37 -24.12 -26.71 -6.32
N CYS A 38 -23.91 -25.70 -7.18
CA CYS A 38 -24.95 -24.75 -7.53
C CYS A 38 -25.86 -25.39 -8.57
N ASP A 39 -26.95 -26.01 -8.11
CA ASP A 39 -27.91 -26.68 -9.00
C ASP A 39 -28.85 -25.69 -9.73
N CYS A 40 -28.89 -24.41 -9.33
CA CYS A 40 -29.76 -23.39 -9.96
C CYS A 40 -29.02 -22.05 -10.12
N GLN A 41 -28.77 -21.70 -11.39
CA GLN A 41 -27.90 -20.63 -11.92
C GLN A 41 -28.32 -19.19 -11.57
N GLU A 42 -29.51 -18.94 -11.04
CA GLU A 42 -30.12 -17.61 -11.19
C GLU A 42 -30.02 -16.71 -9.94
N HIS A 43 -30.02 -17.26 -8.71
CA HIS A 43 -30.17 -16.45 -7.47
C HIS A 43 -29.69 -17.19 -6.20
N CYS A 44 -28.47 -17.73 -6.17
CA CYS A 44 -27.92 -18.24 -4.91
C CYS A 44 -27.34 -17.06 -4.09
N PRO A 45 -27.89 -16.74 -2.90
CA PRO A 45 -27.41 -15.64 -2.06
C PRO A 45 -25.98 -15.86 -1.53
N VAL A 46 -25.50 -17.11 -1.57
CA VAL A 46 -24.13 -17.46 -1.19
C VAL A 46 -23.14 -17.01 -2.26
N CYS A 47 -23.46 -17.20 -3.55
CA CYS A 47 -22.58 -16.83 -4.65
C CYS A 47 -22.41 -15.32 -4.78
N SER A 48 -23.46 -14.54 -4.52
CA SER A 48 -23.36 -13.06 -4.49
C SER A 48 -22.51 -12.58 -3.32
N LEU A 49 -22.62 -13.23 -2.16
CA LEU A 49 -21.80 -12.91 -0.99
C LEU A 49 -20.32 -13.24 -1.22
N ILE A 50 -20.02 -14.37 -1.88
CA ILE A 50 -18.66 -14.74 -2.29
C ILE A 50 -18.09 -13.72 -3.27
N LEU A 51 -18.87 -13.31 -4.29
CA LEU A 51 -18.42 -12.32 -5.27
C LEU A 51 -18.12 -10.97 -4.61
N GLN A 52 -18.99 -10.51 -3.71
CA GLN A 52 -18.79 -9.27 -2.97
C GLN A 52 -17.57 -9.34 -2.05
N CYS A 53 -17.34 -10.49 -1.42
CA CYS A 53 -16.17 -10.79 -0.63
C CYS A 53 -14.88 -10.73 -1.46
N GLU A 54 -14.84 -11.38 -2.62
CA GLU A 54 -13.70 -11.35 -3.54
C GLU A 54 -13.39 -9.93 -3.99
N GLN A 55 -14.42 -9.16 -4.36
CA GLN A 55 -14.26 -7.75 -4.74
C GLN A 55 -13.70 -6.90 -3.59
N ASN A 56 -14.11 -7.16 -2.35
CA ASN A 56 -13.60 -6.43 -1.19
C ASN A 56 -12.12 -6.75 -0.94
N ILE A 57 -11.73 -8.04 -0.98
CA ILE A 57 -10.33 -8.45 -0.86
C ILE A 57 -9.47 -7.81 -1.96
N LYS A 58 -9.96 -7.83 -3.21
CA LYS A 58 -9.24 -7.26 -4.35
C LYS A 58 -9.08 -5.75 -4.24
N THR A 59 -10.10 -5.05 -3.75
CA THR A 59 -10.07 -3.59 -3.55
C THR A 59 -9.13 -3.18 -2.41
N ILE A 60 -9.19 -3.89 -1.27
CA ILE A 60 -8.28 -3.64 -0.16
C ILE A 60 -6.83 -3.95 -0.59
N GLY A 61 -6.61 -5.08 -1.26
CA GLY A 61 -5.30 -5.49 -1.75
C GLY A 61 -4.71 -4.49 -2.76
N SER A 62 -5.49 -4.07 -3.76
CA SER A 62 -5.03 -3.10 -4.75
C SER A 62 -4.73 -1.73 -4.14
N GLY A 63 -5.54 -1.28 -3.19
CA GLY A 63 -5.29 -0.05 -2.43
C GLY A 63 -4.01 -0.11 -1.62
N LEU A 64 -3.74 -1.24 -0.96
CA LEU A 64 -2.51 -1.44 -0.17
C LEU A 64 -1.26 -1.43 -1.06
N ILE A 65 -1.33 -2.10 -2.21
CA ILE A 65 -0.24 -2.14 -3.20
C ILE A 65 0.03 -0.72 -3.73
N ALA A 66 -1.02 0.04 -4.06
CA ALA A 66 -0.87 1.41 -4.55
C ALA A 66 -0.20 2.34 -3.52
N VAL A 67 -0.55 2.22 -2.24
CA VAL A 67 0.10 3.02 -1.19
C VAL A 67 1.56 2.59 -1.02
N ALA A 68 1.84 1.29 -1.00
CA ALA A 68 3.20 0.77 -0.87
C ALA A 68 4.11 1.20 -2.03
N THR A 69 3.61 1.19 -3.27
CA THR A 69 4.38 1.63 -4.44
C THR A 69 4.69 3.13 -4.38
N VAL A 70 3.74 3.97 -3.97
CA VAL A 70 3.97 5.42 -3.83
C VAL A 70 5.04 5.69 -2.78
N ILE A 71 4.98 5.02 -1.62
CA ILE A 71 6.00 5.16 -0.56
C ILE A 71 7.38 4.73 -1.09
N PHE A 72 7.45 3.57 -1.75
CA PHE A 72 8.70 3.06 -2.31
C PHE A 72 9.33 4.02 -3.32
N VAL A 73 8.52 4.55 -4.25
CA VAL A 73 8.97 5.53 -5.25
C VAL A 73 9.44 6.83 -4.58
N ALA A 74 8.71 7.34 -3.58
CA ALA A 74 9.11 8.53 -2.85
C ALA A 74 10.47 8.34 -2.14
N HIS A 75 10.67 7.19 -1.48
CA HIS A 75 11.95 6.84 -0.86
C HIS A 75 13.09 6.76 -1.88
N ALA A 76 12.90 6.04 -2.99
CA ALA A 76 13.90 5.93 -4.04
C ALA A 76 14.28 7.30 -4.63
N MET A 77 13.30 8.18 -4.82
CA MET A 77 13.54 9.55 -5.28
C MET A 77 14.36 10.36 -4.27
N THR A 78 14.06 10.26 -2.97
CA THR A 78 14.84 10.97 -1.94
C THR A 78 16.28 10.49 -1.89
N GLU A 79 16.52 9.17 -1.96
CA GLU A 79 17.88 8.62 -1.99
C GLU A 79 18.65 9.12 -3.21
N LEU A 80 18.02 9.13 -4.38
CA LEU A 80 18.63 9.63 -5.61
C LEU A 80 19.03 11.11 -5.49
N VAL A 81 18.15 11.97 -4.97
CA VAL A 81 18.45 13.40 -4.78
C VAL A 81 19.62 13.59 -3.82
N THR A 82 19.65 12.86 -2.70
CA THR A 82 20.76 12.96 -1.74
C THR A 82 22.10 12.50 -2.33
N ALA A 83 22.09 11.47 -3.19
CA ALA A 83 23.29 11.00 -3.90
C ALA A 83 23.80 12.04 -4.92
N PHE A 84 22.90 12.70 -5.64
CA PHE A 84 23.26 13.78 -6.57
C PHE A 84 23.84 15.00 -5.87
N GLU A 85 23.25 15.45 -4.75
CA GLU A 85 23.81 16.56 -3.97
C GLU A 85 25.22 16.22 -3.45
N TYR A 86 25.42 15.02 -2.93
CA TYR A 86 26.74 14.58 -2.46
C TYR A 86 27.80 14.62 -3.57
N GLN A 87 27.47 14.12 -4.78
CA GLN A 87 28.38 14.18 -5.92
C GLN A 87 28.63 15.61 -6.43
N SER A 88 27.61 16.47 -6.41
CA SER A 88 27.75 17.86 -6.87
C SER A 88 28.65 18.71 -5.97
N VAL A 89 28.75 18.40 -4.68
CA VAL A 89 29.60 19.14 -3.74
C VAL A 89 31.08 18.76 -3.87
N GLN A 90 31.40 17.61 -4.47
CA GLN A 90 32.80 17.14 -4.59
C GLN A 90 33.55 17.61 -5.83
N THR A 91 32.94 18.37 -6.75
CA THR A 91 33.67 19.02 -7.84
C THR A 91 34.30 20.31 -7.33
N THR A 92 35.39 20.19 -6.58
CA THR A 92 36.17 21.37 -6.15
C THR A 92 36.77 22.04 -7.39
N LEU A 93 36.90 23.38 -7.37
CA LEU A 93 37.53 24.18 -8.45
C LEU A 93 38.95 23.68 -8.80
N VAL A 94 39.61 22.97 -7.87
CA VAL A 94 40.90 22.29 -8.05
C VAL A 94 40.78 21.13 -9.05
N SER A 95 39.68 20.37 -9.04
CA SER A 95 39.44 19.25 -9.97
C SER A 95 39.06 19.73 -11.38
N GLN A 96 38.40 20.89 -11.48
CA GLN A 96 38.03 21.48 -12.77
C GLN A 96 39.21 22.15 -13.50
N LYS A 97 40.39 22.23 -12.87
CA LYS A 97 41.64 22.77 -13.43
C LYS A 97 41.43 24.09 -14.20
N VAL A 98 40.48 24.90 -13.74
CA VAL A 98 40.18 26.21 -14.33
C VAL A 98 41.40 27.08 -14.04
N ARG A 99 42.10 27.49 -15.10
CA ARG A 99 43.20 28.45 -15.01
C ARG A 99 42.61 29.76 -14.50
N LEU A 100 42.98 30.13 -13.27
CA LEU A 100 42.70 31.45 -12.73
C LEU A 100 43.70 32.39 -13.38
N ASP A 101 43.37 32.90 -14.56
CA ASP A 101 44.11 33.97 -15.20
C ASP A 101 43.72 35.27 -14.47
N SER A 102 44.70 35.96 -13.89
CA SER A 102 44.56 37.29 -13.26
C SER A 102 45.20 38.34 -14.15
#